data_AF-A0A6C0AUR5-F1
#
_entry.id   AF-A0A6C0AUR5-F1
#
_cell.length_a   1.000
_cell.length_b   1.000
_cell.length_c   1.000
_cell.angle_alpha   90.00
_cell.angle_beta   90.00
_cell.angle_gamma   90.00
#
_symmetry.space_group_name_H-M   'P 1'
#
loop_
_entity.id
_entity.type
_entity.pdbx_description
1 polymer ?
#
loop_
_entity_poly.entity_id
_entity_poly.type
_entity_poly.pdbx_seq_one_letter_code
_entity_poly.pdbx_strand_id
1 'polypeptide(L)'
;MLEICFFFYYIGPVGTKIIMRFIENMIKEPIEDIDVILNKWNITRTQFINDIYQIDDVTDIEQELYIDKQQGIHNRTQHNHALLLACTELWALFCLIGILVYIIEKCYCKKKQLLPYRKHSIDDNDDDSNEEFDKKIKMFIYCKNGTQYVFFGGSILVFQFIFFTFVIFQYKPLSIQEIKYFIYHYLLNN
;
A
#
# COMPACT_ATOMS: atom_id res chain seq x y z
N MET A 1 -2.35 5.41 9.55
CA MET A 1 -3.44 4.43 9.79
C MET A 1 -4.66 4.65 8.92
N LEU A 2 -5.30 5.84 8.91
CA LEU A 2 -6.50 6.08 8.09
C LEU A 2 -6.25 5.79 6.60
N GLU A 3 -5.12 6.22 6.06
CA GLU A 3 -4.71 5.95 4.68
C GLU A 3 -4.54 4.45 4.38
N ILE A 4 -3.96 3.69 5.32
CA ILE A 4 -3.80 2.23 5.22
C ILE A 4 -5.19 1.57 5.14
N CYS A 5 -6.09 1.88 6.08
CA CYS A 5 -7.45 1.37 6.07
C CYS A 5 -8.20 1.78 4.79
N PHE A 6 -8.08 3.04 4.39
CA PHE A 6 -8.74 3.56 3.20
C PHE A 6 -8.27 2.83 1.94
N PHE A 7 -6.97 2.55 1.85
CA PHE A 7 -6.45 1.76 0.73
C PHE A 7 -7.03 0.35 0.70
N PHE A 8 -6.91 -0.41 1.80
CA PHE A 8 -7.31 -1.82 1.80
C PHE A 8 -8.82 -2.05 1.72
N TYR A 9 -9.63 -1.17 2.31
CA TYR A 9 -11.10 -1.33 2.33
C TYR A 9 -11.81 -0.61 1.18
N TYR A 10 -11.21 0.41 0.57
CA TYR A 10 -11.85 1.16 -0.52
C TYR A 10 -11.04 1.10 -1.82
N ILE A 11 -9.81 1.63 -1.84
CA ILE A 11 -9.04 1.75 -3.09
C ILE A 11 -8.76 0.38 -3.73
N GLY A 12 -8.30 -0.60 -2.94
CA GLY A 12 -7.99 -1.94 -3.40
C GLY A 12 -9.19 -2.63 -4.05
N PRO A 13 -10.34 -2.76 -3.35
CA PRO A 13 -11.56 -3.33 -3.92
C PRO A 13 -12.09 -2.56 -5.15
N VAL A 14 -11.99 -1.23 -5.15
CA VAL A 14 -12.34 -0.41 -6.33
C VAL A 14 -11.40 -0.71 -7.49
N GLY A 15 -10.09 -0.82 -7.24
CA GLY A 15 -9.08 -1.19 -8.22
C GLY A 15 -9.35 -2.56 -8.84
N THR A 16 -9.72 -3.56 -8.03
CA THR A 16 -10.16 -4.88 -8.53
C THR A 16 -11.32 -4.74 -9.51
N LYS A 17 -12.35 -3.95 -9.18
CA LYS A 17 -13.51 -3.74 -10.08
C LYS A 17 -13.14 -3.04 -11.39
N ILE A 18 -12.24 -2.06 -11.33
CA ILE A 18 -11.75 -1.33 -12.51
C ILE A 18 -10.99 -2.28 -13.43
N ILE A 19 -10.06 -3.08 -12.88
CA ILE A 19 -9.28 -4.05 -13.64
C ILE A 19 -10.20 -5.10 -14.26
N MET A 20 -11.21 -5.58 -13.51
CA MET A 20 -12.18 -6.54 -14.03
C MET A 20 -12.93 -5.99 -15.27
N ARG A 21 -13.43 -4.76 -15.20
CA ARG A 21 -14.09 -4.09 -16.34
C ARG A 21 -13.15 -3.87 -17.52
N PHE A 22 -11.89 -3.57 -17.23
CA PHE A 22 -10.89 -3.41 -18.28
C PHE A 22 -10.65 -4.73 -19.01
N ILE A 23 -10.53 -5.84 -18.27
CA ILE A 23 -10.40 -7.19 -18.84
C ILE A 23 -11.65 -7.58 -19.64
N GLU A 24 -12.85 -7.32 -19.12
CA GLU A 24 -14.13 -7.49 -19.83
C GLU A 24 -14.10 -6.80 -21.22
N ASN A 25 -13.67 -5.54 -21.25
CA ASN A 25 -13.60 -4.78 -22.50
C ASN A 25 -12.51 -5.31 -23.45
N MET A 26 -11.36 -5.73 -22.91
CA MET A 26 -10.26 -6.27 -23.72
C MET A 26 -10.61 -7.60 -24.39
N ILE A 27 -11.44 -8.42 -23.74
CA ILE A 27 -11.80 -9.74 -24.24
C ILE A 27 -12.95 -9.68 -25.25
N LYS A 28 -13.79 -8.64 -25.17
CA LYS A 28 -15.01 -8.52 -25.99
C LYS A 28 -14.74 -8.55 -27.49
N GLU A 29 -13.89 -7.65 -28.01
CA GLU A 29 -13.58 -7.57 -29.45
C GLU A 29 -12.96 -8.87 -30.00
N PRO A 30 -11.93 -9.47 -29.36
CA PRO A 30 -11.39 -10.75 -29.80
C PRO A 30 -12.42 -11.88 -29.86
N ILE A 31 -13.40 -11.91 -28.95
CA ILE A 31 -14.44 -12.94 -28.97
C ILE A 31 -15.40 -12.73 -30.14
N GLU A 32 -15.79 -11.49 -30.42
CA GLU A 32 -16.61 -11.18 -31.60
C GLU A 32 -15.90 -11.61 -32.91
N ASP A 33 -14.58 -11.40 -33.00
CA ASP A 33 -13.78 -11.88 -34.14
C ASP A 33 -13.74 -13.42 -34.22
N ILE A 34 -13.59 -14.10 -33.08
CA ILE A 34 -13.65 -15.57 -33.01
C ILE A 34 -15.00 -16.06 -33.50
N ASP A 35 -16.11 -15.43 -33.13
CA ASP A 35 -17.44 -15.83 -33.57
C ASP A 35 -17.61 -15.71 -35.08
N VAL A 36 -17.10 -14.63 -35.67
CA VAL A 36 -17.10 -14.46 -37.13
C VAL A 36 -16.34 -15.60 -37.82
N ILE A 37 -15.19 -16.00 -37.25
CA ILE A 37 -14.39 -17.13 -37.76
C ILE A 37 -15.16 -18.44 -37.57
N LEU A 38 -15.67 -18.74 -36.38
CA LEU A 38 -16.40 -19.98 -36.09
C LEU A 38 -17.63 -20.14 -37.00
N ASN A 39 -18.40 -19.06 -37.18
CA ASN A 39 -19.54 -19.04 -38.09
C ASN A 39 -19.12 -19.31 -39.55
N LYS A 40 -17.99 -18.75 -39.99
CA LYS A 40 -17.46 -18.98 -41.34
C LYS A 40 -17.06 -20.45 -41.57
N TRP A 41 -16.62 -21.13 -40.51
CA TRP A 41 -16.20 -22.54 -40.55
C TRP A 41 -17.34 -23.49 -40.17
N ASN A 42 -18.52 -22.96 -39.85
CA ASN A 42 -19.69 -23.71 -39.40
C ASN A 42 -19.42 -24.57 -38.15
N ILE A 43 -18.56 -24.07 -37.26
CA ILE A 43 -18.16 -24.69 -35.99
C ILE A 43 -18.95 -24.02 -34.86
N THR A 44 -19.53 -24.81 -33.96
CA THR A 44 -20.20 -24.27 -32.77
C THR A 44 -19.17 -23.95 -31.68
N ARG A 45 -19.45 -22.94 -30.82
CA ARG A 45 -18.55 -22.59 -29.71
C ARG A 45 -18.27 -23.77 -28.77
N THR A 46 -19.25 -24.64 -28.53
CA THR A 46 -19.08 -25.85 -27.72
C THR A 46 -18.08 -26.82 -28.34
N GLN A 47 -18.15 -27.03 -29.66
CA GLN A 47 -17.14 -27.83 -30.38
C GLN A 47 -15.75 -27.22 -30.29
N PHE A 48 -15.63 -25.91 -30.53
CA PHE A 48 -14.37 -25.18 -30.43
C PHE A 48 -13.73 -25.29 -29.04
N ILE A 49 -14.53 -25.15 -27.98
CA ILE A 49 -14.06 -25.27 -26.60
C ILE A 49 -13.64 -26.72 -26.30
N ASN A 50 -14.43 -27.71 -26.72
CA ASN A 50 -14.08 -29.12 -26.54
C ASN A 50 -12.75 -29.47 -27.22
N ASP A 51 -12.50 -28.93 -28.42
CA ASP A 51 -11.26 -29.13 -29.16
C ASP A 51 -10.05 -28.47 -28.49
N ILE A 52 -10.21 -27.28 -27.90
CA ILE A 52 -9.12 -26.59 -27.17
C ILE A 52 -8.71 -27.36 -25.92
N TYR A 53 -9.68 -27.83 -25.15
CA TYR A 53 -9.44 -28.44 -23.85
C TYR A 53 -9.32 -29.97 -23.91
N GLN A 54 -9.48 -30.58 -25.09
CA GLN A 54 -9.38 -32.03 -25.32
C GLN A 54 -10.28 -32.85 -24.37
N ILE A 55 -11.54 -32.47 -24.23
CA ILE A 55 -12.44 -32.96 -23.17
C ILE A 55 -13.51 -33.91 -23.69
N ASP A 56 -13.76 -35.01 -22.95
CA ASP A 56 -14.92 -35.90 -23.15
C ASP A 56 -16.20 -35.42 -22.41
N ASP A 57 -16.11 -34.59 -21.35
CA ASP A 57 -17.26 -34.07 -20.58
C ASP A 57 -17.07 -32.63 -20.03
N VAL A 58 -17.89 -31.68 -20.50
CA VAL A 58 -17.73 -30.21 -20.29
C VAL A 58 -18.04 -29.76 -18.85
N THR A 59 -18.93 -30.48 -18.16
CA THR A 59 -19.37 -30.11 -16.80
C THR A 59 -18.27 -30.23 -15.74
N ASP A 60 -17.28 -31.11 -15.96
CA ASP A 60 -16.19 -31.32 -15.00
C ASP A 60 -15.23 -30.10 -14.98
N ILE A 61 -15.02 -29.48 -16.13
CA ILE A 61 -14.09 -28.34 -16.27
C ILE A 61 -14.69 -27.03 -15.78
N GLU A 62 -15.97 -26.77 -16.01
CA GLU A 62 -16.61 -25.59 -15.42
C GLU A 62 -16.54 -25.65 -13.89
N GLN A 63 -16.78 -26.84 -13.32
CA GLN A 63 -16.71 -27.06 -11.88
C GLN A 63 -15.27 -26.94 -11.36
N GLU A 64 -14.28 -27.51 -12.05
CA GLU A 64 -12.86 -27.38 -11.70
C GLU A 64 -12.41 -25.91 -11.74
N LEU A 65 -12.70 -25.18 -12.82
CA LEU A 65 -12.38 -23.77 -12.96
C LEU A 65 -13.08 -22.91 -11.90
N TYR A 66 -14.30 -23.28 -11.51
CA TYR A 66 -15.00 -22.60 -10.42
C TYR A 66 -14.30 -22.80 -9.08
N ILE A 67 -13.88 -24.03 -8.76
CA ILE A 67 -13.13 -24.34 -7.55
C ILE A 67 -11.80 -23.56 -7.54
N ASP A 68 -11.07 -23.58 -8.64
CA ASP A 68 -9.82 -22.84 -8.83
C ASP A 68 -10.01 -21.33 -8.63
N LYS A 69 -11.09 -20.77 -9.17
CA LYS A 69 -11.46 -19.37 -8.94
C LYS A 69 -11.68 -19.09 -7.45
N GLN A 70 -12.46 -19.93 -6.75
CA GLN A 70 -12.71 -19.72 -5.32
C GLN A 70 -11.42 -19.79 -4.51
N GLN A 71 -10.55 -20.73 -4.83
CA GLN A 71 -9.22 -20.82 -4.23
C GLN A 71 -8.37 -19.59 -4.53
N GLY A 72 -8.42 -19.08 -5.77
CA GLY A 72 -7.77 -17.84 -6.18
C GLY A 72 -8.22 -16.62 -5.36
N ILE A 73 -9.54 -16.46 -5.19
CA ILE A 73 -10.14 -15.41 -4.35
C ILE A 73 -9.68 -15.56 -2.90
N HIS A 74 -9.74 -16.78 -2.36
CA HIS A 74 -9.32 -17.05 -0.99
C HIS A 74 -7.85 -16.68 -0.77
N ASN A 75 -6.94 -17.19 -1.61
CA ASN A 75 -5.52 -16.90 -1.53
C ASN A 75 -5.22 -15.40 -1.66
N ARG A 76 -5.92 -14.70 -2.55
CA ARG A 76 -5.78 -13.25 -2.74
C ARG A 76 -6.23 -12.48 -1.50
N THR A 77 -7.40 -12.80 -0.95
CA THR A 77 -7.93 -12.14 0.25
C THR A 77 -7.03 -12.37 1.46
N GLN A 78 -6.53 -13.59 1.65
CA GLN A 78 -5.58 -13.93 2.71
C GLN A 78 -4.26 -13.18 2.55
N HIS A 79 -3.70 -13.13 1.34
CA HIS A 79 -2.47 -12.37 1.05
C HIS A 79 -2.64 -10.87 1.32
N ASN A 80 -3.72 -10.27 0.84
CA ASN A 80 -3.98 -8.84 1.06
C ASN A 80 -4.27 -8.53 2.54
N HIS A 81 -4.92 -9.45 3.27
CA HIS A 81 -5.11 -9.31 4.71
C HIS A 81 -3.78 -9.40 5.48
N ALA A 82 -2.90 -10.32 5.10
CA ALA A 82 -1.56 -10.41 5.68
C ALA A 82 -0.74 -9.12 5.42
N LEU A 83 -0.84 -8.54 4.23
CA LEU A 83 -0.23 -7.24 3.91
C LEU A 83 -0.78 -6.10 4.79
N LEU A 84 -2.09 -6.07 5.04
CA LEU A 84 -2.71 -5.09 5.93
C LEU A 84 -2.14 -5.19 7.35
N LEU A 85 -2.04 -6.42 7.89
CA LEU A 85 -1.47 -6.66 9.22
C LEU A 85 -0.01 -6.21 9.28
N ALA A 86 0.82 -6.65 8.35
CA ALA A 86 2.23 -6.28 8.29
C ALA A 86 2.43 -4.76 8.19
N CYS A 87 1.61 -4.07 7.39
CA CYS A 87 1.64 -2.61 7.28
C CYS A 87 1.25 -1.93 8.59
N THR A 88 0.22 -2.44 9.26
CA THR A 88 -0.25 -1.92 10.55
C THR A 88 0.81 -2.11 11.64
N GLU A 89 1.48 -3.26 11.65
CA GLU A 89 2.61 -3.56 12.55
C GLU A 89 3.79 -2.60 12.32
N LEU A 90 4.20 -2.41 11.07
CA LEU A 90 5.26 -1.44 10.72
C LEU A 90 4.89 -0.03 11.17
N TRP A 91 3.65 0.41 10.93
CA TRP A 91 3.18 1.72 11.37
C TRP A 91 3.21 1.86 12.90
N ALA A 92 2.78 0.83 13.63
CA ALA A 92 2.82 0.82 15.08
C ALA A 92 4.27 0.92 15.61
N LEU A 93 5.22 0.22 14.98
CA LEU A 93 6.64 0.33 15.31
C LEU A 93 7.19 1.73 15.07
N PHE A 94 6.83 2.38 13.95
CA PHE A 94 7.20 3.77 13.70
C PHE A 94 6.66 4.73 14.77
N CYS A 95 5.39 4.57 15.17
CA CYS A 95 4.81 5.36 16.26
C CYS A 95 5.55 5.12 17.58
N LEU A 96 5.91 3.87 17.89
CA LEU A 96 6.65 3.53 19.10
C LEU A 96 8.03 4.18 19.12
N ILE A 97 8.77 4.17 18.00
CA ILE A 97 10.05 4.86 17.85
C ILE A 97 9.87 6.37 18.09
N GLY A 98 8.84 6.98 17.51
CA GLY A 98 8.53 8.40 17.72
C GLY A 98 8.29 8.74 19.20
N ILE A 99 7.54 7.90 19.91
CA ILE A 99 7.31 8.04 21.35
C ILE A 99 8.63 7.92 22.13
N LEU A 100 9.48 6.95 21.80
CA LEU A 100 10.78 6.80 22.45
C LEU A 100 11.67 8.02 22.27
N VAL A 101 11.76 8.55 21.04
CA VAL A 101 12.52 9.78 20.75
C VAL A 101 12.00 10.96 21.57
N TYR A 102 10.67 11.11 21.68
CA TYR A 102 10.05 12.15 22.49
C TYR A 102 10.38 12.01 23.99
N ILE A 103 10.31 10.79 24.55
CA ILE A 103 10.67 10.52 25.95
C ILE A 103 12.14 10.85 26.19
N ILE A 104 13.03 10.44 25.29
CA ILE A 104 14.47 10.74 25.38
C ILE A 104 14.67 12.27 25.41
N GLU A 105 14.08 13.01 24.48
CA GLU A 105 14.21 14.48 24.45
C GLU A 105 13.75 15.11 25.77
N LYS A 106 12.58 14.69 26.30
CA LYS A 106 12.04 15.20 27.58
C LYS A 106 12.94 14.87 28.77
N CYS A 107 13.44 13.65 28.87
CA CYS A 107 14.35 13.23 29.94
C CYS A 107 15.68 14.00 29.90
N TYR A 108 16.25 14.21 28.72
CA TYR A 108 17.48 14.99 28.55
C TYR A 108 17.28 16.49 28.85
N CYS A 109 16.15 17.08 28.44
CA CYS A 109 15.85 18.49 28.74
C CYS A 109 15.61 18.72 30.24
N LYS A 110 14.92 17.79 30.93
CA LYS A 110 14.69 17.89 32.38
C LYS A 110 16.00 17.83 33.18
N LYS A 111 16.98 17.04 32.72
CA LYS A 111 18.32 16.95 33.32
C LYS A 111 19.15 18.23 33.12
N LYS A 112 18.95 18.96 32.02
CA LYS A 112 19.58 20.27 31.77
C LYS A 112 18.99 21.41 32.62
N GLN A 113 17.68 21.38 32.92
CA GLN A 113 17.05 22.38 33.80
C GLN A 113 17.43 22.22 35.29
N LEU A 114 17.81 21.00 35.71
CA LEU A 114 18.25 20.69 37.08
C LEU A 114 19.73 20.98 37.36
N LEU A 115 20.48 21.47 36.37
CA LEU A 115 21.80 22.06 36.58
C LEU A 115 21.66 23.59 36.48
N PRO A 116 21.17 24.29 37.52
CA PRO A 116 21.35 25.72 37.59
C PRO A 116 22.85 25.98 37.60
N TYR A 117 23.30 26.63 36.53
CA TYR A 117 24.60 27.24 36.39
C TYR A 117 25.03 27.86 37.73
N ARG A 118 26.06 27.30 38.38
CA ARG A 118 26.71 27.93 39.53
C ARG A 118 27.49 29.13 38.99
N LYS A 119 26.81 30.27 38.82
CA LYS A 119 27.41 31.56 38.48
C LYS A 119 28.09 32.06 39.76
N HIS A 120 29.32 31.61 40.03
CA HIS A 120 30.15 32.28 41.01
C HIS A 120 30.83 33.45 40.28
N SER A 121 30.31 34.65 40.58
CA SER A 121 30.97 35.96 40.66
C SER A 121 32.25 36.19 39.84
N ILE A 122 32.26 37.25 39.04
CA ILE A 122 33.18 38.40 39.17
C ILE A 122 32.79 39.47 38.10
N ASP A 123 32.55 40.68 38.61
CA ASP A 123 32.54 42.04 38.05
C ASP A 123 32.26 42.33 36.56
N ASP A 124 31.21 43.13 36.37
CA ASP A 124 31.14 44.39 35.63
C ASP A 124 31.99 44.54 34.35
N ASN A 125 31.33 44.38 33.19
CA ASN A 125 31.39 45.23 31.98
C ASN A 125 30.97 44.44 30.73
N ASP A 126 29.67 44.22 30.49
CA ASP A 126 29.27 43.34 29.38
C ASP A 126 27.78 43.49 28.99
N ASP A 127 27.37 44.68 28.51
CA ASP A 127 26.02 44.88 27.95
C ASP A 127 25.93 44.36 26.49
N ASP A 128 26.99 44.51 25.67
CA ASP A 128 27.02 44.04 24.27
C ASP A 128 27.13 42.51 24.15
N SER A 129 27.82 41.84 25.08
CA SER A 129 28.00 40.38 25.03
C SER A 129 26.75 39.60 25.46
N ASN A 130 25.87 40.20 26.27
CA ASN A 130 24.56 39.64 26.60
C ASN A 130 23.62 39.65 25.39
N GLU A 131 23.66 40.68 24.55
CA GLU A 131 22.83 40.76 23.34
C GLU A 131 23.25 39.74 22.27
N GLU A 132 24.56 39.54 22.10
CA GLU A 132 25.11 38.51 21.20
C GLU A 132 24.80 37.08 21.68
N PHE A 133 24.87 36.84 22.99
CA PHE A 133 24.52 35.55 23.59
C PHE A 133 23.02 35.23 23.45
N ASP A 134 22.16 36.22 23.64
CA ASP A 134 20.70 36.07 23.51
C ASP A 134 20.28 35.85 22.04
N LYS A 135 21.00 36.48 21.08
CA LYS A 135 20.82 36.26 19.64
C LYS A 135 21.25 34.85 19.21
N LYS A 136 22.38 34.33 19.73
CA LYS A 136 22.83 32.94 19.52
C LYS A 136 21.86 31.92 20.12
N ILE A 137 21.29 32.19 21.30
CA ILE A 137 20.26 31.33 21.92
C ILE A 137 18.98 31.31 21.08
N LYS A 138 18.47 32.47 20.66
CA LYS A 138 17.29 32.55 19.78
C LYS A 138 17.54 31.82 18.46
N MET A 139 18.70 32.03 17.83
CA MET A 139 19.09 31.32 16.60
C MET A 139 19.16 29.80 16.81
N PHE A 140 19.68 29.34 17.94
CA PHE A 140 19.72 27.92 18.30
C PHE A 140 18.32 27.33 18.50
N ILE A 141 17.40 28.08 19.12
CA ILE A 141 15.99 27.66 19.29
C ILE A 141 15.28 27.56 17.94
N TYR A 142 15.44 28.54 17.05
CA TYR A 142 14.89 28.49 15.71
C TYR A 142 15.46 27.34 14.88
N CYS A 143 16.77 27.09 14.96
CA CYS A 143 17.42 25.99 14.25
C CYS A 143 16.99 24.61 14.79
N LYS A 144 16.82 24.48 16.11
CA LYS A 144 16.28 23.28 16.76
C LYS A 144 14.86 22.96 16.28
N ASN A 145 13.98 23.96 16.25
CA ASN A 145 12.61 23.78 15.77
C ASN A 145 12.59 23.42 14.27
N GLY A 146 13.43 24.09 13.47
CA GLY A 146 13.56 23.78 12.04
C GLY A 146 13.99 22.33 11.78
N THR A 147 14.94 21.82 12.56
CA THR A 147 15.42 20.44 12.41
C THR A 147 14.34 19.41 12.77
N GLN A 148 13.52 19.69 13.78
CA GLN A 148 12.38 18.85 14.15
C GLN A 148 11.34 18.77 13.03
N TYR A 149 11.01 19.90 12.39
CA TYR A 149 10.07 19.90 11.26
C TYR A 149 10.63 19.17 10.03
N VAL A 150 11.92 19.36 9.72
CA VAL A 150 12.58 18.64 8.62
C VAL A 150 12.58 17.13 8.88
N PHE A 151 12.89 16.71 10.10
CA PHE A 151 12.87 15.30 10.48
C PHE A 151 11.46 14.70 10.41
N PHE A 152 10.46 15.42 10.90
CA PHE A 152 9.07 14.99 10.85
C PHE A 152 8.56 14.88 9.41
N GLY A 153 8.79 15.91 8.59
CA GLY A 153 8.44 15.91 7.17
C GLY A 153 9.15 14.80 6.39
N GLY A 154 10.44 14.61 6.62
CA GLY A 154 11.21 13.52 6.02
C GLY A 154 10.69 12.14 6.42
N SER A 155 10.30 11.96 7.68
CA SER A 155 9.72 10.70 8.16
C SER A 155 8.38 10.38 7.49
N ILE A 156 7.54 11.39 7.22
CA ILE A 156 6.29 11.22 6.48
C ILE A 156 6.57 10.79 5.04
N LEU A 157 7.52 11.43 4.36
CA LEU A 157 7.89 11.08 2.99
C LEU A 157 8.46 9.66 2.89
N VAL A 158 9.34 9.29 3.82
CA VAL A 158 9.88 7.91 3.90
C VAL A 158 8.77 6.90 4.16
N PHE A 159 7.84 7.21 5.07
CA PHE A 159 6.68 6.35 5.30
C PHE A 159 5.81 6.19 4.05
N GLN A 160 5.49 7.29 3.36
CA GLN A 160 4.74 7.25 2.11
C GLN A 160 5.47 6.40 1.07
N PHE A 161 6.77 6.61 0.88
CA PHE A 161 7.58 5.82 -0.03
C PHE A 161 7.49 4.32 0.29
N ILE A 162 7.73 3.94 1.54
CA ILE A 162 7.63 2.54 1.99
C ILE A 162 6.21 2.00 1.77
N PHE A 163 5.19 2.79 2.06
CA PHE A 163 3.79 2.40 1.85
C PHE A 163 3.50 2.12 0.37
N PHE A 164 3.88 3.02 -0.54
CA PHE A 164 3.70 2.79 -1.98
C PHE A 164 4.46 1.55 -2.44
N THR A 165 5.74 1.44 -2.08
CA THR A 165 6.59 0.34 -2.55
C THR A 165 6.16 -1.02 -2.02
N PHE A 166 5.83 -1.10 -0.73
CA PHE A 166 5.60 -2.38 -0.06
C PHE A 166 4.12 -2.78 -0.04
N VAL A 167 3.20 -1.82 0.02
CA VAL A 167 1.76 -2.09 0.11
C VAL A 167 1.12 -2.07 -1.26
N ILE A 168 1.26 -0.95 -1.99
CA ILE A 168 0.52 -0.76 -3.24
C ILE A 168 1.00 -1.73 -4.32
N PHE A 169 2.32 -1.90 -4.49
CA PHE A 169 2.83 -2.83 -5.50
C PHE A 169 2.65 -4.31 -5.15
N GLN A 170 2.54 -4.66 -3.87
CA GLN A 170 2.33 -6.05 -3.46
C GLN A 170 0.86 -6.44 -3.33
N TYR A 171 -0.04 -5.45 -3.36
CA TYR A 171 -1.48 -5.69 -3.36
C TYR A 171 -1.85 -6.50 -4.59
N LYS A 172 -2.56 -7.62 -4.39
CA LYS A 172 -3.04 -8.46 -5.48
C LYS A 172 -4.50 -8.10 -5.78
N PRO A 173 -4.80 -7.39 -6.88
CA PRO A 173 -6.16 -7.00 -7.20
C PRO A 173 -6.98 -8.17 -7.77
N LEU A 174 -6.35 -9.06 -8.53
CA LEU A 174 -7.02 -10.19 -9.19
C LEU A 174 -6.05 -11.38 -9.28
N SER A 175 -6.55 -12.60 -9.10
CA SER A 175 -5.77 -13.82 -9.30
C SER A 175 -5.85 -14.32 -10.75
N ILE A 176 -4.86 -15.08 -11.19
CA ILE A 176 -4.87 -15.68 -12.53
C ILE A 176 -6.03 -16.68 -12.68
N GLN A 177 -6.39 -17.40 -11.61
CA GLN A 177 -7.53 -18.32 -11.59
C GLN A 177 -8.85 -17.58 -11.79
N GLU A 178 -9.02 -16.41 -11.16
CA GLU A 178 -10.19 -15.53 -11.38
C GLU A 178 -10.31 -15.16 -12.87
N ILE A 179 -9.19 -14.81 -13.52
CA ILE A 179 -9.15 -14.45 -14.95
C ILE A 179 -9.47 -15.66 -15.84
N LYS A 180 -8.90 -16.84 -15.55
CA LYS A 180 -9.13 -18.06 -16.33
C LYS A 180 -10.61 -18.44 -16.35
N TYR A 181 -11.22 -18.52 -15.17
CA TYR A 181 -12.65 -18.78 -15.05
C TYR A 181 -13.48 -17.71 -15.77
N PHE A 182 -13.08 -16.44 -15.62
CA PHE A 182 -13.79 -15.34 -16.25
C PHE A 182 -13.78 -15.44 -17.78
N ILE A 183 -12.62 -15.69 -18.39
CA ILE A 183 -12.49 -15.91 -19.84
C ILE A 183 -13.34 -17.10 -20.28
N TYR A 184 -13.23 -18.24 -19.59
CA TYR A 184 -13.98 -19.45 -19.91
C TYR A 184 -15.50 -19.21 -19.87
N HIS A 185 -15.99 -18.61 -18.78
CA HIS A 185 -17.40 -18.28 -18.63
C HIS A 185 -17.88 -17.27 -19.68
N TYR A 186 -17.04 -16.30 -20.04
CA TYR A 186 -17.38 -15.32 -21.08
C TYR A 186 -17.47 -15.97 -22.46
N LEU A 187 -16.56 -16.88 -22.80
CA LEU A 187 -16.58 -17.64 -24.06
C LEU A 187 -17.84 -18.53 -24.20
N LEU A 188 -18.37 -19.05 -23.10
CA LEU A 188 -19.56 -19.92 -23.13
C LEU A 188 -20.88 -19.14 -23.18
N ASN A 189 -20.99 -18.04 -22.45
CA ASN A 189 -22.29 -17.40 -22.16
C ASN A 189 -22.57 -16.10 -22.92
N ASN A 190 -21.59 -15.50 -23.60
CA ASN A 190 -21.76 -14.33 -24.48
C ASN A 190 -21.26 -14.68 -25.86
#